data_AF-A0A8H8RHN4-F1
#
_entry.id   AF-A0A8H8RHN4-F1
#
_cell.length_a   1.000
_cell.length_b   1.000
_cell.length_c   1.000
_cell.angle_alpha   90.00
_cell.angle_beta   90.00
_cell.angle_gamma   90.00
#
_symmetry.space_group_name_H-M   'P 1'
#
loop_
_entity.id
_entity.type
_entity.pdbx_description
1 polymer ?
#
loop_
_entity_poly.entity_id
_entity_poly.type
_entity_poly.pdbx_seq_one_letter_code
_entity_poly.pdbx_strand_id
1 'polypeptide(L)'
;MTDNNGNLQHAEPYKSRSDSAIDRGSLAFLKTKLETRAGDNVMSVHVTAVPVKLASTAIGLIRTILPNDGGVDLQHLRRFAKYHEVNDHVRSAYAKVAPRNDGHIVFVIAAPIAITTRKFLADSLSPTLGSLVFFSIDVPLQAPTSQEQAAVWSSRWWPTVYKKSNPFGPHPSIMARAEEEIEGDVRKWMDMAVEVAQQSKAAGFGEAVGVVIVERINGISRPVAVAADARWLNWPSPGPGNVSAHAALRAIDMVSQWVRRSHEAGENQEITTENVGIFRGKPSLPLEEEHYRAQTNQTGYLCHDLEIYCTHEPCVMCSMAIVHSRFGRVVFENRMHTGGLCADGGLGHGLFWRKELNWQLLAWQWTRPTADTGFGFDQLRISENRNAYDELSSRADFNA
;
A
#
# COMPACT_ATOMS: atom_id res chain seq x y z
N MET A 1 5.47 20.39 52.35
CA MET A 1 4.55 20.45 53.51
C MET A 1 4.83 19.24 54.37
N THR A 2 5.27 19.43 55.60
CA THR A 2 5.56 18.36 56.58
C THR A 2 4.30 18.01 57.36
N ASP A 3 4.15 16.74 57.74
CA ASP A 3 3.09 16.29 58.65
C ASP A 3 3.52 16.42 60.13
N ASN A 4 2.55 16.27 61.04
CA ASN A 4 2.66 16.61 62.47
C ASN A 4 3.65 15.77 63.30
N ASN A 5 4.47 14.93 62.67
CA ASN A 5 5.52 14.14 63.34
C ASN A 5 6.94 14.43 62.81
N GLY A 6 7.13 15.47 62.00
CA GLY A 6 8.48 16.00 61.68
C GLY A 6 9.33 15.14 60.74
N ASN A 7 8.75 14.19 60.01
CA ASN A 7 9.48 13.44 58.99
C ASN A 7 9.39 14.12 57.60
N LEU A 8 10.52 14.18 56.90
CA LEU A 8 10.59 14.64 55.52
C LEU A 8 9.92 13.62 54.59
N GLN A 9 8.84 14.03 53.93
CA GLN A 9 8.23 13.25 52.85
C GLN A 9 9.22 13.15 51.68
N HIS A 10 9.82 11.97 51.49
CA HIS A 10 10.49 11.64 50.24
C HIS A 10 9.43 11.57 49.15
N ALA A 11 9.50 12.50 48.19
CA ALA A 11 8.71 12.43 46.97
C ALA A 11 9.06 11.13 46.23
N GLU A 12 8.05 10.28 46.01
CA GLU A 12 8.21 9.13 45.12
C GLU A 12 8.63 9.62 43.72
N PRO A 13 9.58 8.95 43.05
CA PRO A 13 9.94 9.31 41.69
C PRO A 13 8.72 9.14 40.79
N TYR A 14 8.38 10.22 40.09
CA TYR A 14 7.35 10.28 39.05
C TYR A 14 7.58 9.13 38.05
N LYS A 15 6.81 8.04 38.17
CA LYS A 15 6.77 6.98 37.17
C LYS A 15 6.27 7.60 35.87
N SER A 16 7.14 7.66 34.86
CA SER A 16 6.74 8.04 33.51
C SER A 16 5.56 7.16 33.11
N ARG A 17 4.43 7.81 32.81
CA ARG A 17 3.30 7.15 32.14
C ARG A 17 3.88 6.47 30.90
N SER A 18 3.84 5.16 30.85
CA SER A 18 4.08 4.40 29.63
C SER A 18 3.15 4.95 28.56
N ASP A 19 3.69 5.48 27.46
CA ASP A 19 2.93 5.83 26.27
C ASP A 19 2.09 4.61 25.86
N SER A 20 0.80 4.66 26.18
CA SER A 20 -0.14 3.62 25.78
C SER A 20 -0.19 3.58 24.26
N ALA A 21 -0.25 2.38 23.67
CA ALA A 21 -0.35 2.16 22.22
C ALA A 21 -1.44 2.99 21.52
N ILE A 22 -2.43 3.50 22.27
CA ILE A 22 -3.51 4.37 21.82
C ILE A 22 -3.01 5.72 21.29
N ASP A 23 -1.86 6.24 21.71
CA ASP A 23 -1.42 7.60 21.32
C ASP A 23 -0.49 7.64 20.09
N ARG A 24 -0.18 6.47 19.49
CA ARG A 24 0.78 6.36 18.37
C ARG A 24 0.16 6.48 16.99
N GLY A 25 -1.16 6.31 16.88
CA GLY A 25 -1.85 6.13 15.59
C GLY A 25 -1.61 4.75 14.98
N SER A 26 -2.17 4.49 13.81
CA SER A 26 -2.05 3.20 13.11
C SER A 26 -1.45 3.36 11.72
N LEU A 27 -0.56 2.45 11.35
CA LEU A 27 0.02 2.35 10.02
C LEU A 27 -0.71 1.27 9.23
N ALA A 28 -1.16 1.63 8.02
CA ALA A 28 -1.76 0.71 7.07
C ALA A 28 -0.93 0.72 5.79
N PHE A 29 -0.26 -0.39 5.51
CA PHE A 29 0.51 -0.53 4.27
C PHE A 29 -0.40 -0.42 3.04
N LEU A 30 0.06 0.29 2.00
CA LEU A 30 -0.71 0.41 0.77
C LEU A 30 -0.76 -0.91 0.01
N LYS A 31 -1.92 -1.25 -0.55
CA LYS A 31 -2.07 -2.42 -1.42
C LYS A 31 -1.49 -2.11 -2.80
N THR A 32 -0.73 -3.03 -3.36
CA THR A 32 -0.22 -2.90 -4.73
C THR A 32 -1.35 -3.05 -5.75
N LYS A 33 -1.10 -2.63 -6.99
CA LYS A 33 -2.06 -2.78 -8.08
C LYS A 33 -2.44 -4.23 -8.38
N LEU A 34 -1.51 -5.16 -8.13
CA LEU A 34 -1.80 -6.58 -8.29
C LEU A 34 -2.66 -7.07 -7.13
N GLU A 35 -2.41 -6.61 -5.90
CA GLU A 35 -3.23 -6.96 -4.73
C GLU A 35 -4.65 -6.39 -4.82
N THR A 36 -4.84 -5.19 -5.39
CA THR A 36 -6.18 -4.62 -5.61
C THR A 36 -6.94 -5.29 -6.76
N ARG A 37 -6.21 -5.84 -7.74
CA ARG A 37 -6.77 -6.64 -8.85
C ARG A 37 -6.97 -8.11 -8.50
N ALA A 38 -6.29 -8.60 -7.45
CA ALA A 38 -6.52 -9.90 -6.81
C ALA A 38 -7.82 -9.91 -5.98
N GLY A 39 -8.86 -9.26 -6.51
CA GLY A 39 -10.22 -9.43 -6.07
C GLY A 39 -10.74 -10.83 -6.42
N ASP A 40 -12.03 -11.02 -6.19
CA ASP A 40 -12.78 -12.28 -6.36
C ASP A 40 -12.93 -12.76 -7.82
N ASN A 41 -11.95 -12.47 -8.69
CA ASN A 41 -11.91 -12.96 -10.05
C ASN A 41 -11.74 -14.48 -10.05
N VAL A 42 -12.70 -15.16 -10.65
CA VAL A 42 -12.72 -16.62 -10.73
C VAL A 42 -12.43 -17.10 -12.14
N MET A 43 -11.96 -18.33 -12.24
CA MET A 43 -11.89 -19.08 -13.49
C MET A 43 -12.50 -20.46 -13.31
N SER A 44 -13.09 -21.00 -14.37
CA SER A 44 -13.65 -22.34 -14.34
C SER A 44 -12.59 -23.40 -14.66
N VAL A 45 -12.59 -24.49 -13.89
CA VAL A 45 -11.67 -25.63 -14.05
C VAL A 45 -12.45 -26.94 -14.19
N HIS A 46 -11.85 -27.92 -14.88
CA HIS A 46 -12.29 -29.31 -14.86
C HIS A 46 -11.72 -30.01 -13.63
N VAL A 47 -12.60 -30.64 -12.87
CA VAL A 47 -12.27 -31.45 -11.69
C VAL A 47 -12.68 -32.89 -11.95
N THR A 48 -11.82 -33.83 -11.56
CA THR A 48 -12.13 -35.26 -11.58
C THR A 48 -12.06 -35.87 -10.19
N ALA A 49 -12.83 -36.92 -9.95
CA ALA A 49 -12.77 -37.70 -8.72
C ALA A 49 -11.99 -38.99 -8.98
N VAL A 50 -10.95 -39.23 -8.17
CA VAL A 50 -10.13 -40.44 -8.26
C VAL A 50 -10.02 -41.11 -6.89
N PRO A 51 -9.87 -42.44 -6.83
CA PRO A 51 -9.52 -43.12 -5.59
C PRO A 51 -8.23 -42.54 -4.99
N VAL A 52 -8.17 -42.40 -3.67
CA VAL A 52 -7.00 -41.83 -2.95
C VAL A 52 -5.68 -42.49 -3.39
N LYS A 53 -5.69 -43.80 -3.61
CA LYS A 53 -4.50 -44.59 -4.03
C LYS A 53 -3.97 -44.20 -5.41
N LEU A 54 -4.80 -43.63 -6.27
CA LEU A 54 -4.46 -43.25 -7.65
C LEU A 54 -4.19 -41.75 -7.80
N ALA A 55 -4.32 -40.95 -6.73
CA ALA A 55 -4.18 -39.49 -6.78
C ALA A 55 -2.82 -39.03 -7.33
N SER A 56 -1.73 -39.64 -6.88
CA SER A 56 -0.37 -39.32 -7.35
C SER A 56 -0.17 -39.69 -8.83
N THR A 57 -0.74 -40.83 -9.26
CA THR A 57 -0.71 -41.25 -10.67
C THR A 57 -1.49 -40.28 -11.53
N ALA A 58 -2.67 -39.85 -11.07
CA ALA A 58 -3.53 -38.91 -11.79
C ALA A 58 -2.83 -37.57 -12.05
N ILE A 59 -2.24 -36.95 -11.02
CA ILE A 59 -1.52 -35.68 -11.22
C ILE A 59 -0.27 -35.84 -12.09
N GLY A 60 0.42 -36.99 -12.00
CA GLY A 60 1.54 -37.32 -12.86
C GLY A 60 1.14 -37.32 -14.34
N LEU A 61 0.07 -38.04 -14.67
CA LEU A 61 -0.47 -38.09 -16.04
C LEU A 61 -0.95 -36.71 -16.51
N ILE A 62 -1.68 -35.97 -15.66
CA ILE A 62 -2.14 -34.61 -15.98
C ILE A 62 -0.95 -33.72 -16.34
N ARG A 63 0.14 -33.76 -15.56
CA ARG A 63 1.36 -32.97 -15.84
C ARG A 63 2.07 -33.39 -17.12
N THR A 64 1.99 -34.66 -17.50
CA THR A 64 2.54 -35.15 -18.78
C THR A 64 1.72 -34.65 -19.96
N ILE A 65 0.39 -34.69 -19.86
CA ILE A 65 -0.52 -34.31 -20.94
C ILE A 65 -0.65 -32.78 -21.06
N LEU A 66 -0.60 -32.07 -19.93
CA LEU A 66 -0.68 -30.61 -19.83
C LEU A 66 0.48 -30.07 -18.98
N PRO A 67 1.68 -29.96 -19.56
CA PRO A 67 2.82 -29.33 -18.89
C PRO A 67 2.49 -27.90 -18.48
N ASN A 68 2.89 -27.50 -17.28
CA ASN A 68 2.64 -26.18 -16.71
C ASN A 68 1.17 -25.74 -16.81
N ASP A 69 0.22 -26.68 -16.78
CA ASP A 69 -1.22 -26.44 -16.81
C ASP A 69 -1.69 -25.60 -18.02
N GLY A 70 -0.98 -25.69 -19.13
CA GLY A 70 -1.25 -24.89 -20.32
C GLY A 70 -0.92 -23.40 -20.16
N GLY A 71 0.02 -23.07 -19.27
CA GLY A 71 0.50 -21.71 -19.03
C GLY A 71 -0.22 -20.96 -17.92
N VAL A 72 -1.14 -21.61 -17.20
CA VAL A 72 -1.89 -21.01 -16.08
C VAL A 72 -1.23 -21.38 -14.75
N ASP A 73 -0.89 -20.38 -13.94
CA ASP A 73 -0.38 -20.62 -12.59
C ASP A 73 -1.53 -20.92 -11.62
N LEU A 74 -1.56 -22.14 -11.10
CA LEU A 74 -2.53 -22.61 -10.11
C LEU A 74 -1.84 -23.06 -8.80
N GLN A 75 -0.62 -22.57 -8.53
CA GLN A 75 0.15 -22.96 -7.35
C GLN A 75 -0.48 -22.53 -6.01
N HIS A 76 -1.39 -21.57 -6.04
CA HIS A 76 -2.17 -21.13 -4.88
C HIS A 76 -3.34 -22.06 -4.57
N LEU A 77 -3.73 -22.97 -5.46
CA LEU A 77 -4.81 -23.91 -5.21
C LEU A 77 -4.23 -25.25 -4.77
N ARG A 78 -4.84 -25.89 -3.76
CA ARG A 78 -4.51 -27.28 -3.46
C ARG A 78 -4.99 -28.14 -4.63
N ARG A 79 -4.07 -28.90 -5.25
CA ARG A 79 -4.45 -29.79 -6.37
C ARG A 79 -5.38 -30.91 -6.00
N PHE A 80 -5.39 -31.27 -4.73
CA PHE A 80 -6.19 -32.32 -4.15
C PHE A 80 -7.06 -31.74 -3.06
N ALA A 81 -8.31 -32.19 -3.00
CA ALA A 81 -9.19 -31.93 -1.89
C ALA A 81 -10.06 -33.15 -1.59
N LYS A 82 -10.17 -33.52 -0.32
CA LYS A 82 -11.10 -34.55 0.14
C LYS A 82 -12.52 -34.00 0.15
N TYR A 83 -13.51 -34.88 0.13
CA TYR A 83 -14.93 -34.49 0.11
C TYR A 83 -15.34 -33.54 1.24
N HIS A 84 -14.80 -33.73 2.45
CA HIS A 84 -15.11 -32.87 3.60
C HIS A 84 -14.35 -31.53 3.59
N GLU A 85 -13.27 -31.41 2.80
CA GLU A 85 -12.46 -30.18 2.72
C GLU A 85 -13.00 -29.18 1.71
N VAL A 86 -13.87 -29.62 0.79
CA VAL A 86 -14.53 -28.75 -0.20
C VAL A 86 -15.89 -28.28 0.29
N ASN A 87 -16.36 -27.18 -0.28
CA ASN A 87 -17.65 -26.60 0.05
C ASN A 87 -18.85 -27.31 -0.60
N ASP A 88 -20.06 -26.87 -0.25
CA ASP A 88 -21.29 -27.49 -0.71
C ASP A 88 -21.54 -27.29 -2.21
N HIS A 89 -21.02 -26.23 -2.82
CA HIS A 89 -21.13 -26.03 -4.27
C HIS A 89 -20.36 -27.11 -5.04
N VAL A 90 -19.13 -27.41 -4.63
CA VAL A 90 -18.31 -28.49 -5.23
C VAL A 90 -18.99 -29.85 -5.01
N ARG A 91 -19.49 -30.12 -3.79
CA ARG A 91 -20.20 -31.38 -3.48
C ARG A 91 -21.46 -31.54 -4.33
N SER A 92 -22.21 -30.47 -4.52
CA SER A 92 -23.42 -30.44 -5.35
C SER A 92 -23.11 -30.65 -6.83
N ALA A 93 -22.02 -30.05 -7.33
CA ALA A 93 -21.55 -30.27 -8.71
C ALA A 93 -21.14 -31.73 -8.94
N TYR A 94 -20.47 -32.35 -7.97
CA TYR A 94 -20.13 -33.77 -8.02
C TYR A 94 -21.38 -34.68 -7.96
N ALA A 95 -22.34 -34.40 -7.08
CA ALA A 95 -23.57 -35.20 -6.94
C ALA A 95 -24.38 -35.32 -8.24
N LYS A 96 -24.31 -34.30 -9.12
CA LYS A 96 -24.95 -34.32 -10.45
C LYS A 96 -24.32 -35.32 -11.41
N VAL A 97 -23.05 -35.66 -11.25
CA VAL A 97 -22.31 -36.56 -12.14
C VAL A 97 -22.03 -37.93 -11.52
N ALA A 98 -22.07 -38.03 -10.18
CA ALA A 98 -21.87 -39.27 -9.43
C ALA A 98 -22.68 -39.24 -8.12
N PRO A 99 -23.72 -40.08 -7.97
CA PRO A 99 -24.62 -40.03 -6.81
C PRO A 99 -24.10 -40.72 -5.54
N ARG A 100 -22.99 -41.49 -5.62
CA ARG A 100 -22.41 -42.20 -4.46
C ARG A 100 -20.97 -41.77 -4.20
N ASN A 101 -20.70 -41.37 -2.96
CA ASN A 101 -19.35 -41.20 -2.44
C ASN A 101 -19.12 -42.30 -1.39
N ASP A 102 -18.16 -43.18 -1.64
CA ASP A 102 -17.75 -44.28 -0.75
C ASP A 102 -16.71 -43.85 0.31
N GLY A 103 -16.37 -42.54 0.36
CA GLY A 103 -15.45 -41.96 1.33
C GLY A 103 -13.97 -42.11 0.96
N HIS A 104 -13.64 -42.81 -0.13
CA HIS A 104 -12.26 -43.09 -0.54
C HIS A 104 -11.84 -42.36 -1.82
N ILE A 105 -12.55 -41.30 -2.19
CA ILE A 105 -12.24 -40.44 -3.33
C ILE A 105 -11.58 -39.12 -2.92
N VAL A 106 -10.74 -38.61 -3.81
CA VAL A 106 -10.15 -37.27 -3.76
C VAL A 106 -10.50 -36.56 -5.05
N PHE A 107 -10.87 -35.29 -4.93
CA PHE A 107 -11.07 -34.42 -6.07
C PHE A 107 -9.75 -33.82 -6.52
N VAL A 108 -9.51 -33.84 -7.83
CA VAL A 108 -8.29 -33.36 -8.48
C VAL A 108 -8.64 -32.28 -9.49
N ILE A 109 -8.04 -31.09 -9.34
CA ILE A 109 -8.10 -30.07 -10.40
C ILE A 109 -7.25 -30.55 -11.57
N ALA A 110 -7.92 -30.92 -12.66
CA ALA A 110 -7.28 -31.45 -13.86
C ALA A 110 -6.70 -30.34 -14.74
N ALA A 111 -7.52 -29.35 -15.14
CA ALA A 111 -7.08 -28.26 -16.00
C ALA A 111 -8.10 -27.12 -16.07
N PRO A 112 -7.70 -25.89 -16.44
CA PRO A 112 -8.64 -24.83 -16.82
C PRO A 112 -9.48 -25.21 -18.05
N ILE A 113 -10.75 -24.83 -18.05
CA ILE A 113 -11.68 -25.16 -19.15
C ILE A 113 -11.27 -24.49 -20.46
N ALA A 114 -10.65 -23.31 -20.40
CA ALA A 114 -10.17 -22.59 -21.56
C ALA A 114 -9.00 -23.29 -22.29
N ILE A 115 -8.28 -24.19 -21.61
CA ILE A 115 -7.09 -24.85 -22.13
C ILE A 115 -7.41 -26.20 -22.77
N THR A 116 -8.39 -26.92 -22.22
CA THR A 116 -8.68 -28.29 -22.65
C THR A 116 -10.14 -28.69 -22.48
N THR A 117 -10.53 -29.76 -23.16
CA THR A 117 -11.90 -30.29 -23.13
C THR A 117 -12.00 -31.51 -22.20
N ARG A 118 -13.20 -31.73 -21.64
CA ARG A 118 -13.49 -32.93 -20.83
C ARG A 118 -13.24 -34.22 -21.60
N LYS A 119 -13.57 -34.23 -22.88
CA LYS A 119 -13.38 -35.40 -23.75
C LYS A 119 -11.90 -35.77 -23.85
N PHE A 120 -11.03 -34.81 -24.12
CA PHE A 120 -9.60 -35.04 -24.22
C PHE A 120 -9.01 -35.55 -22.89
N LEU A 121 -9.40 -34.95 -21.75
CA LEU A 121 -8.98 -35.42 -20.43
C LEU A 121 -9.45 -36.84 -20.14
N ALA A 122 -10.71 -37.17 -20.44
CA ALA A 122 -11.25 -38.51 -20.25
C ALA A 122 -10.53 -39.53 -21.13
N ASP A 123 -10.37 -39.25 -22.42
CA ASP A 123 -9.72 -40.15 -23.39
C ASP A 123 -8.25 -40.41 -22.99
N SER A 124 -7.57 -39.41 -22.42
CA SER A 124 -6.15 -39.52 -22.03
C SER A 124 -5.94 -40.18 -20.66
N LEU A 125 -6.85 -39.99 -19.71
CA LEU A 125 -6.68 -40.45 -18.33
C LEU A 125 -7.33 -41.81 -18.05
N SER A 126 -8.41 -42.15 -18.75
CA SER A 126 -9.16 -43.39 -18.52
C SER A 126 -8.38 -44.69 -18.75
N PRO A 127 -7.41 -44.78 -19.69
CA PRO A 127 -6.63 -46.01 -19.88
C PRO A 127 -5.88 -46.49 -18.63
N THR A 128 -5.45 -45.55 -17.79
CA THR A 128 -4.68 -45.84 -16.57
C THR A 128 -5.54 -45.77 -15.31
N LEU A 129 -6.51 -44.86 -15.27
CA LEU A 129 -7.29 -44.55 -14.06
C LEU A 129 -8.69 -45.18 -14.06
N GLY A 130 -9.09 -45.82 -15.16
CA GLY A 130 -10.42 -46.41 -15.32
C GLY A 130 -11.49 -45.37 -15.65
N SER A 131 -12.76 -45.69 -15.38
CA SER A 131 -13.88 -44.78 -15.64
C SER A 131 -13.82 -43.57 -14.70
N LEU A 132 -13.60 -42.39 -15.27
CA LEU A 132 -13.51 -41.13 -14.54
C LEU A 132 -14.75 -40.27 -14.75
N VAL A 133 -15.16 -39.58 -13.68
CA VAL A 133 -16.17 -38.54 -13.75
C VAL A 133 -15.51 -37.17 -13.76
N PHE A 134 -16.06 -36.26 -14.56
CA PHE A 134 -15.59 -34.88 -14.65
C PHE A 134 -16.76 -33.93 -14.43
N PHE A 135 -16.48 -32.86 -13.67
CA PHE A 135 -17.40 -31.75 -13.47
C PHE A 135 -16.61 -30.44 -13.47
N SER A 136 -17.33 -29.33 -13.51
CA SER A 136 -16.72 -28.00 -13.55
C SER A 136 -17.12 -27.18 -12.35
N ILE A 137 -16.15 -26.42 -11.83
CA ILE A 137 -16.31 -25.48 -10.72
C ILE A 137 -15.52 -24.22 -11.02
N ASP A 138 -15.85 -23.15 -10.30
CA ASP A 138 -15.09 -21.92 -10.30
C ASP A 138 -14.10 -21.90 -9.14
N VAL A 139 -12.89 -21.40 -9.42
CA VAL A 139 -11.79 -21.27 -8.46
C VAL A 139 -11.14 -19.88 -8.58
N PRO A 140 -10.50 -19.35 -7.53
CA PRO A 140 -9.77 -18.09 -7.60
C PRO A 140 -8.74 -18.09 -8.73
N LEU A 141 -8.77 -17.07 -9.57
CA LEU A 141 -7.82 -16.90 -10.67
C LEU A 141 -6.42 -16.54 -10.16
N GLN A 142 -6.34 -15.73 -9.11
CA GLN A 142 -5.08 -15.24 -8.54
C GLN A 142 -4.83 -15.85 -7.17
N ALA A 143 -3.56 -15.84 -6.73
CA ALA A 143 -3.20 -16.23 -5.38
C ALA A 143 -3.79 -15.24 -4.35
N PRO A 144 -4.15 -15.71 -3.14
CA PRO A 144 -4.61 -14.81 -2.08
C PRO A 144 -3.46 -13.92 -1.61
N THR A 145 -3.81 -12.72 -1.15
CA THR A 145 -2.90 -11.69 -0.62
C THR A 145 -2.69 -11.81 0.89
N SER A 146 -3.58 -12.51 1.60
CA SER A 146 -3.48 -12.74 3.03
C SER A 146 -3.95 -14.14 3.44
N GLN A 147 -3.62 -14.54 4.68
CA GLN A 147 -4.09 -15.80 5.24
C GLN A 147 -5.61 -15.82 5.45
N GLU A 148 -6.19 -14.67 5.84
CA GLU A 148 -7.62 -14.48 6.03
C GLU A 148 -8.36 -14.58 4.69
N GLN A 149 -7.83 -13.95 3.64
CA GLN A 149 -8.39 -14.06 2.29
C GLN A 149 -8.35 -15.50 1.80
N ALA A 150 -7.25 -16.22 2.03
CA ALA A 150 -7.13 -17.64 1.67
C ALA A 150 -8.17 -18.51 2.40
N ALA A 151 -8.48 -18.21 3.67
CA ALA A 151 -9.51 -18.92 4.43
C ALA A 151 -10.91 -18.65 3.87
N VAL A 152 -11.23 -17.38 3.58
CA VAL A 152 -12.50 -16.99 2.94
C VAL A 152 -12.66 -17.69 1.59
N TRP A 153 -11.65 -17.63 0.73
CA TRP A 153 -11.69 -18.27 -0.59
C TRP A 153 -11.75 -19.79 -0.53
N SER A 154 -11.10 -20.41 0.47
CA SER A 154 -11.21 -21.85 0.73
C SER A 154 -12.63 -22.28 1.06
N SER A 155 -13.34 -21.47 1.85
CA SER A 155 -14.75 -21.73 2.16
C SER A 155 -15.68 -21.45 0.97
N ARG A 156 -15.35 -20.46 0.13
CA ARG A 156 -16.22 -19.97 -0.95
C ARG A 156 -16.11 -20.74 -2.27
N TRP A 157 -14.93 -21.24 -2.61
CA TRP A 157 -14.70 -21.88 -3.91
C TRP A 157 -13.95 -23.20 -3.81
N TRP A 158 -12.70 -23.16 -3.36
CA TRP A 158 -11.82 -24.32 -3.34
C TRP A 158 -10.67 -24.11 -2.36
N PRO A 159 -10.16 -25.16 -1.68
CA PRO A 159 -9.02 -25.05 -0.78
C PRO A 159 -7.84 -24.30 -1.40
N THR A 160 -7.57 -23.11 -0.85
CA THR A 160 -6.60 -22.13 -1.35
C THR A 160 -5.51 -21.93 -0.31
N VAL A 161 -4.27 -21.79 -0.76
CA VAL A 161 -3.07 -21.66 0.07
C VAL A 161 -2.46 -20.28 -0.14
N TYR A 162 -2.31 -19.55 0.97
CA TYR A 162 -1.45 -18.37 1.02
C TYR A 162 0.01 -18.80 1.20
N LYS A 163 0.87 -18.40 0.26
CA LYS A 163 2.33 -18.52 0.41
C LYS A 163 2.86 -17.17 0.86
N LYS A 164 3.68 -17.14 1.92
CA LYS A 164 4.27 -15.91 2.47
C LYS A 164 5.21 -15.16 1.51
N SER A 165 5.50 -15.73 0.33
CA SER A 165 6.39 -15.16 -0.68
C SER A 165 5.80 -13.98 -1.48
N ASN A 166 4.75 -13.29 -0.97
CA ASN A 166 3.90 -12.29 -1.63
C ASN A 166 4.27 -12.01 -3.10
N PRO A 167 3.68 -12.72 -4.09
CA PRO A 167 4.05 -12.53 -5.51
C PRO A 167 3.60 -11.17 -6.08
N PHE A 168 2.79 -10.43 -5.32
CA PHE A 168 2.12 -9.21 -5.76
C PHE A 168 2.71 -7.93 -5.15
N GLY A 169 3.60 -8.04 -4.18
CA GLY A 169 4.09 -6.90 -3.40
C GLY A 169 5.42 -7.15 -2.70
N PRO A 170 5.82 -6.26 -1.77
CA PRO A 170 6.98 -6.49 -0.94
C PRO A 170 6.77 -7.73 -0.07
N HIS A 171 7.87 -8.37 0.29
CA HIS A 171 7.81 -9.52 1.19
C HIS A 171 7.30 -9.07 2.58
N PRO A 172 6.37 -9.80 3.22
CA PRO A 172 5.76 -9.37 4.49
C PRO A 172 6.77 -9.09 5.62
N SER A 173 7.91 -9.80 5.65
CA SER A 173 8.95 -9.54 6.65
C SER A 173 9.67 -8.20 6.45
N ILE A 174 9.81 -7.74 5.21
CA ILE A 174 10.41 -6.43 4.90
C ILE A 174 9.45 -5.34 5.37
N MET A 175 8.15 -5.52 5.10
CA MET A 175 7.11 -4.60 5.55
C MET A 175 7.07 -4.51 7.07
N ALA A 176 6.99 -5.65 7.77
CA ALA A 176 6.93 -5.69 9.23
C ALA A 176 8.14 -5.04 9.89
N ARG A 177 9.36 -5.33 9.38
CA ARG A 177 10.58 -4.70 9.89
C ARG A 177 10.59 -3.19 9.65
N ALA A 178 10.23 -2.75 8.45
CA ALA A 178 10.23 -1.33 8.11
C ALA A 178 9.17 -0.55 8.91
N GLU A 179 8.03 -1.18 9.21
CA GLU A 179 7.00 -0.61 10.07
C GLU A 179 7.49 -0.45 11.52
N GLU A 180 8.10 -1.50 12.09
CA GLU A 180 8.72 -1.46 13.43
C GLU A 180 9.80 -0.37 13.54
N GLU A 181 10.57 -0.13 12.47
CA GLU A 181 11.62 0.89 12.43
C GLU A 181 11.08 2.34 12.51
N ILE A 182 9.86 2.59 12.02
CA ILE A 182 9.27 3.95 11.96
C ILE A 182 8.17 4.18 13.00
N GLU A 183 7.49 3.13 13.49
CA GLU A 183 6.31 3.22 14.36
C GLU A 183 6.54 4.11 15.60
N GLY A 184 7.77 4.11 16.14
CA GLY A 184 8.13 4.88 17.34
C GLY A 184 8.12 6.40 17.18
N ASP A 185 8.21 6.93 15.96
CA ASP A 185 8.33 8.38 15.71
C ASP A 185 7.47 8.92 14.55
N VAL A 186 6.66 8.09 13.88
CA VAL A 186 5.76 8.55 12.80
C VAL A 186 4.91 9.74 13.23
N ARG A 187 4.29 9.68 14.42
CA ARG A 187 3.44 10.78 14.90
C ARG A 187 4.19 12.11 15.01
N LYS A 188 5.42 12.09 15.52
CA LYS A 188 6.26 13.28 15.65
C LYS A 188 6.46 13.95 14.28
N TRP A 189 6.77 13.17 13.25
CA TRP A 189 7.01 13.69 11.91
C TRP A 189 5.72 14.15 11.21
N MET A 190 4.62 13.42 11.42
CA MET A 190 3.30 13.82 10.92
C MET A 190 2.81 15.12 11.56
N ASP A 191 3.03 15.31 12.87
CA ASP A 191 2.66 16.53 13.59
C ASP A 191 3.45 17.73 13.10
N MET A 192 4.76 17.57 12.87
CA MET A 192 5.60 18.60 12.26
C MET A 192 5.14 18.94 10.82
N ALA A 193 4.73 17.94 10.04
CA ALA A 193 4.18 18.17 8.70
C ALA A 193 2.85 18.95 8.75
N VAL A 194 1.99 18.67 9.73
CA VAL A 194 0.74 19.43 9.95
C VAL A 194 1.03 20.86 10.40
N GLU A 195 2.01 21.05 11.29
CA GLU A 195 2.38 22.38 11.79
C GLU A 195 2.86 23.30 10.65
N VAL A 196 3.79 22.85 9.81
CA VAL A 196 4.28 23.67 8.69
C VAL A 196 3.17 23.96 7.67
N ALA A 197 2.25 23.01 7.47
CA ALA A 197 1.08 23.17 6.61
C ALA A 197 0.16 24.31 7.11
N GLN A 198 -0.08 24.36 8.42
CA GLN A 198 -0.89 25.40 9.06
C GLN A 198 -0.21 26.78 8.97
N GLN A 199 1.12 26.85 9.16
CA GLN A 199 1.88 28.08 8.99
C GLN A 199 1.74 28.65 7.57
N SER A 200 1.84 27.80 6.54
CA SER A 200 1.67 28.25 5.14
C SER A 200 0.27 28.78 4.84
N LYS A 201 -0.76 28.06 5.27
CA LYS A 201 -2.15 28.47 5.07
C LYS A 201 -2.45 29.79 5.79
N ALA A 202 -1.97 29.96 7.03
CA ALA A 202 -2.14 31.18 7.79
C ALA A 202 -1.41 32.39 7.15
N ALA A 203 -0.25 32.15 6.53
CA ALA A 203 0.49 33.18 5.80
C ALA A 203 -0.07 33.47 4.39
N GLY A 204 -1.04 32.67 3.90
CA GLY A 204 -1.57 32.78 2.55
C GLY A 204 -0.59 32.34 1.46
N PHE A 205 0.42 31.53 1.80
CA PHE A 205 1.44 31.08 0.85
C PHE A 205 1.02 29.87 0.04
N GLY A 206 0.13 29.03 0.57
CA GLY A 206 -0.31 27.80 -0.08
C GLY A 206 -1.49 27.16 0.64
N GLU A 207 -1.87 25.98 0.16
CA GLU A 207 -2.85 25.14 0.84
C GLU A 207 -2.30 24.56 2.14
N ALA A 208 -3.17 24.05 3.03
CA ALA A 208 -2.76 23.34 4.25
C ALA A 208 -2.22 21.93 3.93
N VAL A 209 -1.14 21.88 3.16
CA VAL A 209 -0.38 20.67 2.83
C VAL A 209 1.06 20.87 3.25
N GLY A 210 1.57 19.98 4.09
CA GLY A 210 2.96 19.98 4.55
C GLY A 210 3.63 18.62 4.40
N VAL A 211 4.96 18.67 4.32
CA VAL A 211 5.85 17.54 4.09
C VAL A 211 7.10 17.67 4.97
N VAL A 212 7.54 16.55 5.52
CA VAL A 212 8.83 16.40 6.22
C VAL A 212 9.61 15.27 5.58
N ILE A 213 10.87 15.51 5.22
CA ILE A 213 11.83 14.49 4.79
C ILE A 213 12.73 14.15 5.97
N VAL A 214 12.91 12.86 6.25
CA VAL A 214 13.65 12.35 7.40
C VAL A 214 14.75 11.40 6.94
N GLU A 215 15.93 11.52 7.54
CA GLU A 215 17.02 10.56 7.44
C GLU A 215 17.04 9.72 8.72
N ARG A 216 17.13 8.40 8.57
CA ARG A 216 17.25 7.47 9.68
C ARG A 216 18.58 6.72 9.59
N ILE A 217 19.47 6.97 10.55
CA ILE A 217 20.77 6.30 10.64
C ILE A 217 20.87 5.64 12.02
N ASN A 218 21.12 4.33 12.04
CA ASN A 218 21.26 3.55 13.27
C ASN A 218 20.10 3.72 14.26
N GLY A 219 18.86 3.78 13.75
CA GLY A 219 17.64 3.98 14.53
C GLY A 219 17.38 5.41 14.98
N ILE A 220 18.29 6.35 14.69
CA ILE A 220 18.11 7.77 15.03
C ILE A 220 17.57 8.51 13.80
N SER A 221 16.38 9.09 13.93
CA SER A 221 15.70 9.87 12.89
C SER A 221 15.92 11.37 13.06
N ARG A 222 16.22 12.06 11.94
CA ARG A 222 16.45 13.52 11.91
C ARG A 222 15.77 14.15 10.68
N PRO A 223 15.18 15.35 10.80
CA PRO A 223 14.61 16.04 9.65
C PRO A 223 15.74 16.56 8.75
N VAL A 224 15.60 16.32 7.43
CA VAL A 224 16.51 16.83 6.39
C VAL A 224 15.87 18.04 5.68
N ALA A 225 14.55 18.02 5.51
CA ALA A 225 13.81 19.14 4.94
C ALA A 225 12.40 19.17 5.52
N VAL A 226 11.88 20.38 5.74
CA VAL A 226 10.50 20.63 6.12
C VAL A 226 9.97 21.67 5.15
N ALA A 227 8.83 21.40 4.52
CA ALA A 227 8.24 22.31 3.55
C ALA A 227 6.72 22.22 3.53
N ALA A 228 6.07 23.37 3.33
CA ALA A 228 4.64 23.43 3.03
C ALA A 228 4.36 23.71 1.55
N ASP A 229 3.10 23.63 1.15
CA ASP A 229 2.67 24.12 -0.15
C ASP A 229 2.90 25.64 -0.23
N ALA A 230 3.44 26.14 -1.34
CA ALA A 230 3.70 27.57 -1.55
C ALA A 230 3.21 28.04 -2.92
N ARG A 231 2.12 27.45 -3.43
CA ARG A 231 1.62 27.75 -4.79
C ARG A 231 1.13 29.20 -4.93
N TRP A 232 0.77 29.85 -3.84
CA TRP A 232 0.27 31.23 -3.78
C TRP A 232 1.37 32.23 -3.41
N LEU A 233 2.55 31.78 -2.99
CA LEU A 233 3.67 32.64 -2.59
C LEU A 233 4.13 33.54 -3.75
N ASN A 234 3.94 34.84 -3.58
CA ASN A 234 4.25 35.88 -4.58
C ASN A 234 3.62 35.58 -5.96
N TRP A 235 2.45 34.93 -5.99
CA TRP A 235 1.77 34.59 -7.23
C TRP A 235 0.88 35.74 -7.71
N PRO A 236 0.98 36.16 -8.99
CA PRO A 236 0.11 37.21 -9.52
C PRO A 236 -1.34 36.71 -9.58
N SER A 237 -2.25 37.48 -8.96
CA SER A 237 -3.69 37.21 -8.99
C SER A 237 -4.32 37.75 -10.29
N PRO A 238 -5.33 37.08 -10.88
CA PRO A 238 -5.83 35.72 -10.63
C PRO A 238 -5.23 34.69 -11.61
N GLY A 239 -4.82 33.52 -11.11
CA GLY A 239 -4.29 32.42 -11.93
C GLY A 239 -4.21 31.10 -11.16
N PRO A 240 -3.81 29.98 -11.82
CA PRO A 240 -3.87 28.63 -11.26
C PRO A 240 -2.84 28.34 -10.14
N GLY A 241 -2.07 29.34 -9.70
CA GLY A 241 -0.97 29.18 -8.76
C GLY A 241 0.27 28.58 -9.42
N ASN A 242 1.39 28.60 -8.69
CA ASN A 242 2.58 27.89 -9.12
C ASN A 242 2.38 26.38 -8.97
N VAL A 243 2.06 25.72 -10.08
CA VAL A 243 1.83 24.26 -10.15
C VAL A 243 3.00 23.43 -9.63
N SER A 244 4.22 23.97 -9.61
CA SER A 244 5.43 23.26 -9.18
C SER A 244 5.78 23.49 -7.70
N ALA A 245 5.11 24.42 -7.00
CA ALA A 245 5.39 24.76 -5.60
C ALA A 245 4.57 23.93 -4.59
N HIS A 246 4.25 22.68 -4.93
CA HIS A 246 3.69 21.73 -3.97
C HIS A 246 4.71 21.37 -2.89
N ALA A 247 4.23 21.09 -1.67
CA ALA A 247 5.06 20.77 -0.51
C ALA A 247 6.15 19.70 -0.78
N ALA A 248 5.78 18.60 -1.45
CA ALA A 248 6.72 17.51 -1.76
C ALA A 248 7.84 17.94 -2.73
N LEU A 249 7.51 18.70 -3.77
CA LEU A 249 8.51 19.20 -4.73
C LEU A 249 9.42 20.24 -4.07
N ARG A 250 8.86 21.10 -3.20
CA ARG A 250 9.63 22.04 -2.39
C ARG A 250 10.63 21.34 -1.49
N ALA A 251 10.18 20.32 -0.77
CA ALA A 251 11.06 19.55 0.13
C ALA A 251 12.19 18.87 -0.65
N ILE A 252 11.91 18.25 -1.80
CA ILE A 252 12.93 17.64 -2.67
C ILE A 252 13.91 18.69 -3.19
N ASP A 253 13.42 19.86 -3.62
CA ASP A 253 14.26 20.96 -4.10
C ASP A 253 15.18 21.48 -2.98
N MET A 254 14.68 21.62 -1.75
CA MET A 254 15.49 21.99 -0.56
C MET A 254 16.64 21.00 -0.34
N VAL A 255 16.39 19.69 -0.43
CA VAL A 255 17.45 18.67 -0.33
C VAL A 255 18.44 18.80 -1.49
N SER A 256 17.96 19.01 -2.72
CA SER A 256 18.82 19.13 -3.90
C SER A 256 19.76 20.35 -3.84
N GLN A 257 19.25 21.49 -3.35
CA GLN A 257 20.05 22.70 -3.18
C GLN A 257 21.15 22.50 -2.14
N TRP A 258 20.85 21.77 -1.06
CA TRP A 258 21.86 21.41 -0.06
C TRP A 258 22.94 20.50 -0.64
N VAL A 259 22.55 19.42 -1.33
CA VAL A 259 23.51 18.49 -1.95
C VAL A 259 24.45 19.26 -2.87
N ARG A 260 23.90 20.15 -3.71
CA ARG A 260 24.70 21.02 -4.58
C ARG A 260 25.68 21.89 -3.81
N ARG A 261 25.23 22.60 -2.77
CA ARG A 261 26.11 23.43 -1.92
C ARG A 261 27.19 22.61 -1.22
N SER A 262 26.90 21.39 -0.79
CA SER A 262 27.88 20.52 -0.15
C SER A 262 28.96 20.04 -1.13
N HIS A 263 28.62 19.82 -2.40
CA HIS A 263 29.60 19.54 -3.46
C HIS A 263 30.38 20.80 -3.86
N GLU A 264 29.70 21.93 -4.04
CA GLU A 264 30.26 23.22 -4.44
C GLU A 264 31.10 23.85 -3.30
N ALA A 265 30.86 23.57 -2.01
CA ALA A 265 31.70 24.06 -0.91
C ALA A 265 33.13 23.50 -0.94
N GLY A 266 33.42 22.48 -1.76
CA GLY A 266 34.77 22.04 -2.10
C GLY A 266 35.45 22.82 -3.24
N GLU A 267 34.70 23.64 -3.98
CA GLU A 267 35.15 24.43 -5.14
C GLU A 267 34.68 25.90 -4.98
N ASN A 268 35.60 26.84 -4.71
CA ASN A 268 35.28 28.27 -4.51
C ASN A 268 34.42 28.88 -5.65
N GLN A 269 33.09 28.87 -5.50
CA GLN A 269 32.16 29.64 -6.32
C GLN A 269 31.12 30.36 -5.45
N GLU A 270 31.02 31.67 -5.67
CA GLU A 270 29.94 32.50 -5.14
C GLU A 270 28.62 32.14 -5.85
N ILE A 271 27.70 31.51 -5.12
CA ILE A 271 26.37 31.17 -5.63
C ILE A 271 25.52 32.45 -5.65
N THR A 272 25.18 32.91 -6.86
CA THR A 272 24.27 34.04 -7.06
C THR A 272 22.86 33.69 -6.58
N THR A 273 22.40 34.41 -5.56
CA THR A 273 21.17 34.14 -4.81
C THR A 273 19.86 34.56 -5.51
N GLU A 274 19.87 34.94 -6.78
CA GLU A 274 18.75 35.69 -7.37
C GLU A 274 17.65 34.85 -8.05
N ASN A 275 17.91 33.61 -8.45
CA ASN A 275 16.85 32.76 -9.02
C ASN A 275 16.09 32.02 -7.93
N VAL A 276 14.90 32.52 -7.57
CA VAL A 276 13.92 31.74 -6.81
C VAL A 276 13.39 30.65 -7.74
N GLY A 277 14.04 29.48 -7.71
CA GLY A 277 13.72 28.34 -8.58
C GLY A 277 12.23 28.03 -8.64
N ILE A 278 11.78 27.41 -9.74
CA ILE A 278 10.37 27.16 -10.02
C ILE A 278 9.66 26.47 -8.84
N PHE A 279 10.36 25.60 -8.11
CA PHE A 279 9.81 24.88 -6.98
C PHE A 279 9.61 25.75 -5.73
N ARG A 280 10.27 26.92 -5.59
CA ARG A 280 10.31 27.73 -4.36
C ARG A 280 10.97 27.01 -3.18
N GLY A 281 12.07 26.27 -3.39
CA GLY A 281 12.79 25.57 -2.33
C GLY A 281 13.65 26.45 -1.41
N LYS A 282 13.42 27.76 -1.36
CA LYS A 282 13.97 28.60 -0.29
C LYS A 282 12.99 28.61 0.90
N PRO A 283 13.47 28.51 2.15
CA PRO A 283 12.62 28.61 3.33
C PRO A 283 11.92 29.97 3.34
N SER A 284 10.61 29.95 3.61
CA SER A 284 9.77 31.16 3.71
C SER A 284 8.97 31.21 5.01
N LEU A 285 9.01 30.13 5.80
CA LEU A 285 8.29 29.99 7.08
C LEU A 285 9.29 29.73 8.22
N PRO A 286 8.96 30.10 9.47
CA PRO A 286 9.84 29.89 10.62
C PRO A 286 10.29 28.43 10.78
N LEU A 287 9.37 27.47 10.66
CA LEU A 287 9.69 26.05 10.82
C LEU A 287 10.50 25.49 9.64
N GLU A 288 10.36 26.07 8.43
CA GLU A 288 11.22 25.73 7.29
C GLU A 288 12.66 26.21 7.56
N GLU A 289 12.83 27.45 8.04
CA GLU A 289 14.15 28.06 8.30
C GLU A 289 14.92 27.34 9.40
N GLU A 290 14.23 26.91 10.47
CA GLU A 290 14.82 26.16 11.59
C GLU A 290 15.54 24.90 11.11
N HIS A 291 14.90 24.14 10.23
CA HIS A 291 15.42 22.87 9.72
C HIS A 291 16.21 23.00 8.42
N TYR A 292 16.21 24.16 7.77
CA TYR A 292 17.00 24.42 6.58
C TYR A 292 18.51 24.50 6.86
N ARG A 293 18.91 24.99 8.04
CA ARG A 293 20.32 25.23 8.40
C ARG A 293 21.01 24.03 9.07
N ALA A 294 20.24 23.06 9.56
CA ALA A 294 20.73 21.96 10.39
C ALA A 294 21.13 20.68 9.61
N GLN A 295 21.27 20.77 8.29
CA GLN A 295 21.20 19.60 7.38
C GLN A 295 22.42 18.66 7.44
N THR A 296 22.16 17.35 7.56
CA THR A 296 23.15 16.29 7.83
C THR A 296 23.18 15.14 6.83
N ASN A 297 22.56 15.19 5.64
CA ASN A 297 22.40 14.00 4.80
C ASN A 297 23.76 13.36 4.44
N GLN A 298 24.09 12.27 5.13
CA GLN A 298 25.45 11.73 5.12
C GLN A 298 25.73 10.94 3.83
N THR A 299 24.67 10.57 3.09
CA THR A 299 24.76 9.72 1.90
C THR A 299 25.16 10.49 0.63
N GLY A 300 24.91 11.80 0.58
CA GLY A 300 25.29 12.68 -0.53
C GLY A 300 24.55 12.43 -1.86
N TYR A 301 23.63 11.45 -1.96
CA TYR A 301 22.91 11.14 -3.21
C TYR A 301 21.41 11.49 -3.10
N LEU A 302 21.10 12.78 -3.26
CA LEU A 302 19.73 13.34 -3.28
C LEU A 302 18.86 12.84 -2.10
N CYS A 303 17.74 12.16 -2.37
CA CYS A 303 16.80 11.65 -1.35
C CYS A 303 16.84 10.12 -1.22
N HIS A 304 17.96 9.50 -1.61
CA HIS A 304 18.08 8.06 -1.63
C HIS A 304 17.92 7.44 -0.25
N ASP A 305 16.98 6.48 -0.15
CA ASP A 305 16.65 5.74 1.07
C ASP A 305 16.17 6.62 2.25
N LEU A 306 15.80 7.88 1.96
CA LEU A 306 15.14 8.76 2.93
C LEU A 306 13.67 8.38 3.11
N GLU A 307 13.09 8.89 4.19
CA GLU A 307 11.67 8.79 4.52
C GLU A 307 10.99 10.12 4.21
N ILE A 308 9.76 10.10 3.70
CA ILE A 308 8.97 11.31 3.47
C ILE A 308 7.58 11.16 4.11
N TYR A 309 7.21 12.13 4.93
CA TYR A 309 5.96 12.20 5.68
C TYR A 309 5.12 13.33 5.11
N CYS A 310 3.93 13.00 4.62
CA CYS A 310 3.05 13.92 3.89
C CYS A 310 1.70 14.03 4.60
N THR A 311 1.24 15.24 4.90
CA THR A 311 -0.13 15.45 5.42
C THR A 311 -1.23 14.87 4.50
N HIS A 312 -1.01 14.90 3.19
CA HIS A 312 -1.95 14.43 2.18
C HIS A 312 -1.24 13.50 1.21
N GLU A 313 -1.99 12.56 0.64
CA GLU A 313 -1.51 11.69 -0.42
C GLU A 313 -0.96 12.54 -1.58
N PRO A 314 0.32 12.37 -1.95
CA PRO A 314 0.92 13.11 -3.05
C PRO A 314 0.15 12.90 -4.35
N CYS A 315 -0.09 13.96 -5.11
CA CYS A 315 -0.68 13.84 -6.45
C CYS A 315 0.24 13.05 -7.40
N VAL A 316 -0.22 12.73 -8.61
CA VAL A 316 0.57 11.97 -9.61
C VAL A 316 1.97 12.58 -9.83
N MET A 317 2.06 13.91 -9.97
CA MET A 317 3.33 14.61 -10.17
C MET A 317 4.27 14.44 -8.97
N CYS A 318 3.78 14.70 -7.76
CA CYS A 318 4.58 14.58 -6.54
C CYS A 318 4.95 13.12 -6.24
N SER A 319 4.05 12.18 -6.49
CA SER A 319 4.29 10.73 -6.37
C SER A 319 5.43 10.29 -7.30
N MET A 320 5.40 10.71 -8.56
CA MET A 320 6.45 10.37 -9.51
C MET A 320 7.78 11.06 -9.16
N ALA A 321 7.75 12.28 -8.64
CA ALA A 321 8.95 12.96 -8.14
C ALA A 321 9.61 12.22 -6.96
N ILE A 322 8.80 11.67 -6.04
CA ILE A 322 9.27 10.82 -4.94
C ILE A 322 9.93 9.55 -5.50
N VAL A 323 9.31 8.86 -6.47
CA VAL A 323 9.91 7.68 -7.13
C VAL A 323 11.24 8.04 -7.80
N HIS A 324 11.30 9.15 -8.55
CA HIS A 324 12.53 9.60 -9.20
C HIS A 324 13.64 9.98 -8.21
N SER A 325 13.26 10.48 -7.03
CA SER A 325 14.20 10.89 -5.98
C SER A 325 14.69 9.74 -5.11
N ARG A 326 14.22 8.51 -5.38
CA ARG A 326 14.64 7.25 -4.74
C ARG A 326 14.41 7.18 -3.22
N PHE A 327 13.32 7.77 -2.73
CA PHE A 327 12.89 7.57 -1.35
C PHE A 327 12.70 6.07 -1.05
N GLY A 328 13.06 5.65 0.17
CA GLY A 328 12.83 4.27 0.63
C GLY A 328 11.42 4.09 1.21
N ARG A 329 10.89 5.13 1.87
CA ARG A 329 9.62 5.09 2.59
C ARG A 329 8.79 6.35 2.37
N VAL A 330 7.48 6.21 2.19
CA VAL A 330 6.50 7.30 2.22
C VAL A 330 5.42 6.98 3.26
N VAL A 331 5.08 7.97 4.08
CA VAL A 331 3.92 7.92 4.97
C VAL A 331 3.02 9.11 4.67
N PHE A 332 1.70 8.90 4.59
CA PHE A 332 0.77 10.02 4.49
C PHE A 332 -0.51 9.82 5.32
N GLU A 333 -1.19 10.91 5.69
CA GLU A 333 -2.40 10.83 6.53
C GLU A 333 -3.70 10.82 5.70
N ASN A 334 -3.91 11.84 4.88
CA ASN A 334 -5.18 12.02 4.16
C ASN A 334 -5.12 11.46 2.73
N ARG A 335 -6.02 10.51 2.39
CA ARG A 335 -6.18 10.05 1.00
C ARG A 335 -6.74 11.15 0.10
N MET A 336 -6.30 11.17 -1.16
CA MET A 336 -6.71 12.19 -2.14
C MET A 336 -7.24 11.55 -3.42
N HIS A 337 -8.33 12.11 -3.97
CA HIS A 337 -8.86 11.66 -5.27
C HIS A 337 -7.88 11.88 -6.43
N THR A 338 -6.96 12.85 -6.28
CA THR A 338 -5.84 13.13 -7.21
C THR A 338 -4.56 12.38 -6.86
N GLY A 339 -4.58 11.54 -5.82
CA GLY A 339 -3.45 10.80 -5.29
C GLY A 339 -2.86 9.83 -6.32
N GLY A 340 -1.53 9.77 -6.36
CA GLY A 340 -0.79 8.89 -7.27
C GLY A 340 -0.27 7.60 -6.63
N LEU A 341 -0.22 7.53 -5.30
CA LEU A 341 0.40 6.40 -4.60
C LEU A 341 -0.54 5.22 -4.47
N CYS A 342 -1.80 5.45 -4.08
CA CYS A 342 -2.75 4.36 -3.84
C CYS A 342 -3.08 3.61 -5.15
N ALA A 343 -3.16 2.30 -5.05
CA ALA A 343 -3.65 1.44 -6.14
C ALA A 343 -5.15 1.14 -6.02
N ASP A 344 -5.76 1.50 -4.88
CA ASP A 344 -7.17 1.43 -4.57
C ASP A 344 -7.79 2.84 -4.52
N GLY A 345 -9.07 2.94 -4.92
CA GLY A 345 -9.79 4.22 -4.97
C GLY A 345 -9.20 5.21 -6.00
N GLY A 346 -9.71 6.46 -5.96
CA GLY A 346 -9.20 7.60 -6.74
C GLY A 346 -8.78 7.27 -8.18
N LEU A 347 -7.51 7.56 -8.52
CA LEU A 347 -6.90 7.25 -9.82
C LEU A 347 -6.36 5.81 -9.92
N GLY A 348 -6.07 5.14 -8.79
CA GLY A 348 -5.64 3.74 -8.77
C GLY A 348 -4.32 3.44 -9.48
N HIS A 349 -3.37 4.39 -9.50
CA HIS A 349 -2.11 4.22 -10.22
C HIS A 349 -1.16 3.24 -9.52
N GLY A 350 -1.13 3.24 -8.18
CA GLY A 350 -0.26 2.35 -7.41
C GLY A 350 1.24 2.65 -7.57
N LEU A 351 1.63 3.92 -7.72
CA LEU A 351 2.99 4.30 -8.16
C LEU A 351 4.10 3.88 -7.18
N PHE A 352 3.79 3.65 -5.91
CA PHE A 352 4.77 3.18 -4.92
C PHE A 352 5.36 1.80 -5.26
N TRP A 353 4.59 0.93 -5.93
CA TRP A 353 4.98 -0.45 -6.22
C TRP A 353 4.53 -0.91 -7.60
N ARG A 354 5.33 -0.57 -8.61
CA ARG A 354 5.14 -0.98 -10.01
C ARG A 354 6.37 -1.70 -10.55
N LYS A 355 6.17 -2.80 -11.26
CA LYS A 355 7.27 -3.55 -11.89
C LYS A 355 7.80 -2.86 -13.15
N GLU A 356 6.98 -1.98 -13.72
CA GLU A 356 7.32 -1.20 -14.92
C GLU A 356 8.16 0.05 -14.61
N LEU A 357 8.32 0.39 -13.32
CA LEU A 357 9.15 1.50 -12.87
C LEU A 357 10.48 1.00 -12.32
N ASN A 358 11.54 1.79 -12.49
CA ASN A 358 12.90 1.42 -12.09
C ASN A 358 13.18 1.55 -10.57
N TRP A 359 12.19 2.02 -9.80
CA TRP A 359 12.31 2.18 -8.36
C TRP A 359 10.98 1.81 -7.68
N GLN A 360 11.09 1.19 -6.51
CA GLN A 360 9.97 0.80 -5.66
C GLN A 360 10.28 1.27 -4.25
N LEU A 361 9.23 1.64 -3.52
CA LEU A 361 9.34 2.14 -2.16
C LEU A 361 8.23 1.55 -1.31
N LEU A 362 8.41 1.60 0.01
CA LEU A 362 7.38 1.20 0.96
C LEU A 362 6.47 2.39 1.26
N ALA A 363 5.16 2.16 1.31
CA ALA A 363 4.20 3.24 1.51
C ALA A 363 3.11 2.85 2.52
N TRP A 364 2.80 3.77 3.42
CA TRP A 364 1.75 3.61 4.42
C TRP A 364 0.78 4.79 4.40
N GLN A 365 -0.49 4.49 4.64
CA GLN A 365 -1.42 5.46 5.18
C GLN A 365 -1.32 5.40 6.71
N TRP A 366 -1.05 6.54 7.36
CA TRP A 366 -1.09 6.68 8.81
C TRP A 366 -2.42 7.29 9.24
N THR A 367 -3.08 6.68 10.24
CA THR A 367 -4.31 7.20 10.82
C THR A 367 -4.02 7.70 12.22
N ARG A 368 -4.31 8.97 12.46
CA ARG A 368 -4.23 9.59 13.78
C ARG A 368 -5.19 8.88 14.74
N PRO A 369 -4.79 8.64 16.01
CA PRO A 369 -5.70 8.04 16.96
C PRO A 369 -6.87 8.98 17.21
N THR A 370 -8.09 8.47 17.01
CA THR A 370 -9.29 9.22 17.38
C THR A 370 -9.32 9.32 18.89
N ALA A 371 -9.22 10.54 19.43
CA ALA A 371 -9.60 10.78 20.81
C ALA A 371 -11.04 10.27 20.98
N ASP A 372 -11.27 9.39 21.95
CA ASP A 372 -12.59 8.85 22.32
C ASP A 372 -13.57 10.01 22.54
N THR A 373 -14.20 10.44 21.45
CA THR A 373 -15.43 11.22 21.44
C THR A 373 -16.44 10.23 20.94
N GLY A 374 -17.03 9.49 21.89
CA GLY A 374 -17.97 8.43 21.60
C GLY A 374 -19.20 8.96 20.89
N PHE A 375 -19.15 9.04 19.55
CA PHE A 375 -20.29 9.06 18.63
C PHE A 375 -19.77 8.60 17.27
N GLY A 376 -20.28 7.46 16.79
CA GLY A 376 -19.89 6.86 15.52
C GLY A 376 -20.17 7.81 14.34
N PHE A 377 -19.11 8.22 13.66
CA PHE A 377 -19.16 8.98 12.41
C PHE A 377 -18.37 8.26 11.32
N ASP A 378 -18.83 7.06 10.93
CA ASP A 378 -18.23 6.31 9.81
C ASP A 378 -19.21 6.07 8.64
N GLN A 379 -20.38 6.72 8.63
CA GLN A 379 -21.37 6.58 7.54
C GLN A 379 -21.80 7.88 6.85
N LEU A 380 -21.39 9.06 7.32
CA LEU A 380 -21.91 10.34 6.80
C LEU A 380 -21.03 11.04 5.75
N ARG A 381 -19.77 10.64 5.55
CA ARG A 381 -18.88 11.30 4.56
C ARG A 381 -19.02 10.80 3.12
N ILE A 382 -19.74 9.71 2.89
CA ILE A 382 -19.96 9.16 1.53
C ILE A 382 -21.24 9.75 0.89
N SER A 383 -22.18 10.27 1.68
CA SER A 383 -23.46 10.81 1.17
C SER A 383 -23.38 12.27 0.72
N GLU A 384 -22.57 13.12 1.36
CA GLU A 384 -22.53 14.55 1.01
C GLU A 384 -21.83 14.84 -0.32
N ASN A 385 -20.92 13.96 -0.76
CA ASN A 385 -20.23 14.13 -2.04
C ASN A 385 -21.04 13.66 -3.26
N ARG A 386 -22.13 12.90 -3.13
CA ARG A 386 -22.93 12.51 -4.32
C ARG A 386 -23.76 13.67 -4.86
N ASN A 387 -24.29 14.53 -3.99
CA ASN A 387 -25.19 15.61 -4.42
C ASN A 387 -24.45 16.75 -5.14
N ALA A 388 -23.16 16.96 -4.87
CA ALA A 388 -22.37 17.98 -5.57
C ALA A 388 -21.99 17.59 -7.01
N TYR A 389 -21.91 16.30 -7.33
CA TYR A 389 -21.58 15.83 -8.69
C TYR A 389 -22.77 15.89 -9.66
N ASP A 390 -24.01 15.74 -9.17
CA ASP A 390 -25.20 15.85 -10.01
C ASP A 390 -25.47 17.30 -10.46
N GLU A 391 -25.12 18.31 -9.65
CA GLU A 391 -25.25 19.73 -10.03
C GLU A 391 -24.14 20.25 -10.96
N LEU A 392 -22.96 19.62 -10.96
CA LEU A 392 -21.85 19.98 -11.86
C LEU A 392 -21.96 19.28 -13.22
N SER A 393 -22.52 18.05 -13.27
CA SER A 393 -22.78 17.35 -14.53
C SER A 393 -23.92 17.96 -15.34
N SER A 394 -24.85 18.71 -14.72
CA SER A 394 -25.99 19.33 -15.41
C SER A 394 -25.67 20.71 -16.01
N ARG A 395 -24.45 21.22 -15.86
CA ARG A 395 -24.02 22.54 -16.36
C ARG A 395 -23.01 22.49 -17.50
N ALA A 396 -22.59 21.30 -17.93
CA ALA A 396 -21.56 21.12 -18.97
C ALA A 396 -22.11 20.88 -20.39
N ASP A 397 -23.42 20.93 -20.59
CA ASP A 397 -24.04 20.98 -21.92
C ASP A 397 -24.64 22.37 -22.13
N PHE A 398 -23.88 23.31 -22.71
CA PHE A 398 -24.35 24.34 -23.65
C PHE A 398 -23.20 25.28 -24.05
N ASN A 399 -22.99 25.35 -25.38
CA ASN A 399 -22.36 26.41 -26.19
C ASN A 399 -20.86 26.31 -26.57
N ALA A 400 -20.72 26.15 -27.91
CA ALA A 400 -19.62 26.46 -28.83
C ALA A 400 -18.55 25.38 -29.06
#